data_AF-A0A522R1N4-F1
#
_entry.id   AF-A0A522R1N4-F1
#
_cell.length_a   1.000
_cell.length_b   1.000
_cell.length_c   1.000
_cell.angle_alpha   90.00
_cell.angle_beta   90.00
_cell.angle_gamma   90.00
#
_symmetry.space_group_name_H-M   'P 1'
#
loop_
_entity.id
_entity.type
_entity.pdbx_description
1 polymer ?
#
loop_
_entity_poly.entity_id
_entity_poly.type
_entity_poly.pdbx_seq_one_letter_code
_entity_poly.pdbx_strand_id
1 'polypeptide(L)'
;MNDHALRMLRDAEDRLSDASILVASLDTRSDAASLLRILALEVLLKCAVITNGGTPQKSHNYLALWQSLPKSAQDAILTVAADRMPGHADLSNLEWLLPNYRFVFERARYFYEFYEGYTLQEQSELGKFWVDLGSPEHEADVQYKPNELTCLIDGLLAYVKRELGVDQGAR
;
A
#
# COMPACT_ATOMS: atom_id res chain seq x y z
N MET A 1 16.57 -21.11 5.74
CA MET A 1 15.55 -20.06 5.96
C MET A 1 16.25 -18.71 5.87
N ASN A 2 15.75 -17.79 5.05
CA ASN A 2 16.42 -16.50 4.83
C ASN A 2 16.09 -15.54 5.99
N ASP A 3 17.01 -15.44 6.95
CA ASP A 3 16.88 -14.62 8.15
C ASP A 3 16.66 -13.12 7.84
N HIS A 4 17.20 -12.65 6.71
CA HIS A 4 16.94 -11.29 6.25
C HIS A 4 15.47 -11.09 5.82
N ALA A 5 14.91 -12.04 5.06
CA ALA A 5 13.52 -12.00 4.63
C ALA A 5 12.53 -12.14 5.80
N LEU A 6 12.87 -12.94 6.83
CA LEU A 6 12.08 -13.01 8.07
C LEU A 6 12.03 -11.67 8.81
N ARG A 7 13.17 -10.96 8.93
CA ARG A 7 13.18 -9.61 9.53
C ARG A 7 12.31 -8.63 8.75
N MET A 8 12.32 -8.72 7.42
CA MET A 8 11.48 -7.87 6.57
C MET A 8 10.00 -8.20 6.72
N LEU A 9 9.63 -9.47 6.74
CA LEU A 9 8.26 -9.90 7.00
C LEU A 9 7.77 -9.33 8.35
N ARG A 10 8.58 -9.46 9.40
CA ARG A 10 8.24 -8.92 10.73
C ARG A 10 8.09 -7.41 10.74
N ASP A 11 9.02 -6.66 10.12
CA ASP A 11 8.90 -5.19 10.03
C ASP A 11 7.62 -4.78 9.28
N ALA A 12 7.25 -5.48 8.21
CA ALA A 12 5.99 -5.24 7.52
C ALA A 12 4.77 -5.52 8.41
N GLU A 13 4.74 -6.64 9.13
CA GLU A 13 3.65 -6.98 10.06
C GLU A 13 3.52 -5.96 11.19
N ASP A 14 4.65 -5.52 11.77
CA ASP A 14 4.68 -4.48 12.80
C ASP A 14 4.08 -3.16 12.25
N ARG A 15 4.40 -2.76 11.01
CA ARG A 15 3.79 -1.56 10.39
C ARG A 15 2.29 -1.71 10.14
N LEU A 16 1.83 -2.90 9.76
CA LEU A 16 0.41 -3.17 9.58
C LEU A 16 -0.34 -3.12 10.92
N SER A 17 0.29 -3.62 11.99
CA SER A 17 -0.23 -3.50 13.35
C SER A 17 -0.35 -2.04 13.78
N ASP A 18 0.71 -1.25 13.60
CA ASP A 18 0.71 0.18 13.92
C ASP A 18 -0.35 0.95 13.11
N ALA A 19 -0.47 0.66 11.81
CA ALA A 19 -1.52 1.24 10.97
C ALA A 19 -2.92 0.90 11.50
N SER A 20 -3.14 -0.34 11.94
CA SER A 20 -4.42 -0.78 12.48
C SER A 20 -4.78 -0.07 13.79
N ILE A 21 -3.78 0.15 14.66
CA ILE A 21 -3.95 0.94 15.90
C ILE A 21 -4.36 2.38 15.56
N LEU A 22 -3.70 3.00 14.58
CA LEU A 22 -4.02 4.37 14.16
C LEU A 22 -5.42 4.50 13.54
N VAL A 23 -5.85 3.51 12.75
CA VAL A 23 -7.20 3.46 12.18
C VAL A 23 -8.27 3.28 13.26
N ALA A 24 -7.97 2.50 14.30
CA ALA A 24 -8.89 2.28 15.42
C ALA A 24 -8.97 3.48 16.38
N SER A 25 -8.07 4.45 16.28
CA SER A 25 -8.09 5.66 17.10
C SER A 25 -9.33 6.51 16.78
N LEU A 26 -10.05 6.95 17.82
CA LEU A 26 -11.13 7.93 17.67
C LEU A 26 -10.61 9.36 17.38
N ASP A 27 -9.30 9.57 17.47
CA ASP A 27 -8.62 10.84 17.24
C ASP A 27 -7.64 10.72 16.06
N THR A 28 -8.13 10.25 14.91
CA THR A 28 -7.35 10.24 13.67
C THR A 28 -7.19 11.68 13.17
N ARG A 29 -5.95 12.17 13.14
CA ARG A 29 -5.61 13.56 12.74
C ARG A 29 -4.80 13.66 11.45
N SER A 30 -4.40 12.52 10.88
CA SER A 30 -3.57 12.46 9.68
C SER A 30 -3.69 11.12 8.98
N ASP A 31 -3.18 11.05 7.75
CA ASP A 31 -3.14 9.83 6.94
C ASP A 31 -1.94 8.91 7.25
N ALA A 32 -1.39 9.01 8.46
CA ALA A 32 -0.25 8.22 8.90
C ALA A 32 -0.48 6.71 8.76
N ALA A 33 -1.70 6.24 9.04
CA ALA A 33 -2.06 4.83 8.85
C ALA A 33 -1.89 4.38 7.39
N SER A 34 -2.37 5.18 6.44
CA SER A 34 -2.23 4.87 5.00
C SER A 34 -0.77 4.82 4.57
N LEU A 35 0.06 5.75 5.07
CA LEU A 35 1.50 5.76 4.80
C LEU A 35 2.21 4.52 5.35
N LEU A 36 1.84 4.06 6.56
CA LEU A 36 2.38 2.82 7.13
C LEU A 36 1.98 1.58 6.32
N ARG A 37 0.75 1.54 5.79
CA ARG A 37 0.31 0.44 4.91
C ARG A 37 1.08 0.43 3.59
N ILE A 38 1.33 1.59 2.98
CA ILE A 38 2.15 1.67 1.76
C ILE A 38 3.61 1.26 2.06
N LEU A 39 4.14 1.62 3.22
CA LEU A 39 5.48 1.16 3.62
C LEU A 39 5.52 -0.36 3.83
N ALA A 40 4.49 -0.95 4.45
CA ALA A 40 4.37 -2.40 4.56
C ALA A 40 4.30 -3.08 3.17
N LEU A 41 3.52 -2.52 2.24
CA LEU A 41 3.48 -2.96 0.84
C LEU A 41 4.89 -2.97 0.22
N GLU A 42 5.65 -1.89 0.37
CA GLU A 42 7.01 -1.78 -0.15
C GLU A 42 7.94 -2.85 0.43
N VAL A 43 7.90 -3.06 1.75
CA VAL A 43 8.72 -4.07 2.43
C VAL A 43 8.35 -5.47 1.96
N LEU A 44 7.06 -5.77 1.83
CA LEU A 44 6.58 -7.06 1.34
C LEU A 44 6.96 -7.31 -0.13
N LEU A 45 6.87 -6.31 -1.00
CA LEU A 45 7.34 -6.41 -2.39
C LEU A 45 8.84 -6.74 -2.44
N LYS A 46 9.66 -6.03 -1.66
CA LYS A 46 11.10 -6.30 -1.59
C LYS A 46 11.38 -7.70 -1.02
N CYS A 47 10.58 -8.14 -0.04
CA CYS A 47 10.68 -9.48 0.52
C CYS A 47 10.35 -10.55 -0.53
N ALA A 48 9.27 -10.38 -1.28
CA ALA A 48 8.89 -11.28 -2.38
C ALA A 48 9.98 -11.37 -3.46
N VAL A 49 10.67 -10.26 -3.77
CA VAL A 49 11.82 -10.29 -4.70
C VAL A 49 12.95 -11.15 -4.14
N ILE A 50 13.28 -11.00 -2.86
CA ILE A 50 14.34 -11.79 -2.19
C ILE A 50 13.99 -13.28 -2.15
N THR A 51 12.74 -13.63 -1.82
CA THR A 51 12.33 -15.05 -1.74
C THR A 51 12.34 -15.73 -3.12
N ASN A 52 12.19 -14.95 -4.20
CA ASN A 52 12.36 -15.42 -5.57
C ASN A 52 13.82 -15.37 -6.07
N GLY A 53 14.81 -15.16 -5.19
CA GLY A 53 16.23 -15.15 -5.53
C GLY A 53 16.72 -13.85 -6.21
N GLY A 54 15.87 -12.82 -6.27
CA GLY A 54 16.22 -11.51 -6.79
C GLY A 54 16.93 -10.62 -5.77
N THR A 55 17.49 -9.52 -6.26
CA THR A 55 18.01 -8.44 -5.40
C THR A 55 17.11 -7.21 -5.54
N PRO A 56 16.38 -6.81 -4.49
CA PRO A 56 15.50 -5.65 -4.56
C PRO A 56 16.32 -4.38 -4.73
N GLN A 57 15.88 -3.50 -5.62
CA GLN A 57 16.48 -2.18 -5.76
C GLN A 57 16.22 -1.34 -4.50
N LYS A 58 17.18 -0.48 -4.15
CA LYS A 58 17.00 0.55 -3.12
C LYS A 58 16.25 1.75 -3.70
N SER A 59 15.04 1.52 -4.19
CA SER A 59 14.16 2.53 -4.75
C SER A 59 12.73 2.34 -4.24
N HIS A 60 11.89 3.37 -4.43
CA HIS A 60 10.45 3.32 -4.17
C HIS A 60 9.66 2.99 -5.46
N ASN A 61 10.31 2.40 -6.46
CA ASN A 61 9.64 2.02 -7.70
C ASN A 61 8.91 0.69 -7.52
N TYR A 62 7.70 0.76 -6.99
CA TYR A 62 6.87 -0.41 -6.67
C TYR A 62 6.51 -1.22 -7.91
N LEU A 63 6.28 -0.56 -9.04
CA LEU A 63 6.01 -1.24 -10.32
C LEU A 63 7.23 -2.04 -10.80
N ALA A 64 8.44 -1.48 -10.71
CA ALA A 64 9.66 -2.20 -11.08
C ALA A 64 9.92 -3.40 -10.16
N LEU A 65 9.66 -3.28 -8.86
CA LEU A 65 9.73 -4.42 -7.92
C LEU A 65 8.73 -5.50 -8.32
N TRP A 66 7.47 -5.12 -8.59
CA TRP A 66 6.43 -6.05 -9.04
C TRP A 66 6.80 -6.77 -10.35
N GLN A 67 7.23 -6.02 -11.37
CA GLN A 67 7.63 -6.55 -12.67
C GLN A 67 8.87 -7.46 -12.59
N SER A 68 9.71 -7.31 -11.57
CA SER A 68 10.86 -8.19 -11.35
C SER A 68 10.48 -9.57 -10.80
N LEU A 69 9.26 -9.74 -10.28
CA LEU A 69 8.76 -11.03 -9.81
C LEU A 69 8.45 -11.96 -10.99
N PRO A 70 8.71 -13.27 -10.87
CA PRO A 70 8.24 -14.25 -11.84
C PRO A 70 6.71 -14.17 -12.01
N LYS A 71 6.22 -14.45 -13.22
CA LYS A 71 4.77 -14.40 -13.51
C LYS A 71 3.96 -15.32 -12.58
N SER A 72 4.47 -16.50 -12.24
CA SER A 72 3.86 -17.42 -11.27
C SER A 72 3.71 -16.81 -9.88
N ALA A 73 4.67 -15.99 -9.43
CA ALA A 73 4.61 -15.29 -8.16
C ALA A 73 3.53 -14.19 -8.19
N GLN A 74 3.52 -13.39 -9.26
CA GLN A 74 2.49 -12.36 -9.48
C GLN A 74 1.09 -12.97 -9.48
N ASP A 75 0.89 -14.07 -10.21
CA ASP A 75 -0.42 -14.74 -10.31
C ASP A 75 -0.85 -15.33 -8.96
N ALA A 76 0.07 -15.92 -8.19
CA ALA A 76 -0.21 -16.43 -6.85
C ALA A 76 -0.62 -15.31 -5.88
N ILE A 77 0.05 -14.16 -5.93
CA ILE A 77 -0.28 -12.99 -5.12
C ILE A 77 -1.66 -12.45 -5.50
N LEU A 78 -1.92 -12.28 -6.80
CA LEU A 78 -3.18 -11.71 -7.28
C LEU A 78 -4.37 -12.62 -7.03
N THR A 79 -4.18 -13.94 -7.05
CA THR A 79 -5.22 -14.91 -6.70
C THR A 79 -5.72 -14.64 -5.29
N VAL A 80 -4.81 -14.60 -4.30
CA VAL A 80 -5.18 -14.33 -2.90
C VAL A 80 -5.75 -12.92 -2.73
N ALA A 81 -5.15 -11.93 -3.40
CA ALA A 81 -5.60 -10.54 -3.32
C ALA A 81 -7.04 -10.36 -3.86
N ALA A 82 -7.37 -11.01 -4.98
CA ALA A 82 -8.70 -10.94 -5.59
C ALA A 82 -9.77 -11.62 -4.72
N ASP A 83 -9.43 -12.74 -4.07
CA ASP A 83 -10.34 -13.48 -3.19
C ASP A 83 -10.63 -12.74 -1.88
N ARG A 84 -9.79 -11.76 -1.51
CA ARG A 84 -9.88 -11.08 -0.22
C ARG A 84 -11.14 -10.21 -0.07
N MET A 85 -11.50 -9.48 -1.12
CA MET A 85 -12.69 -8.61 -1.19
C MET A 85 -13.30 -8.62 -2.60
N PRO A 86 -13.96 -9.73 -3.01
CA PRO A 86 -14.47 -9.87 -4.36
C PRO A 86 -15.46 -8.77 -4.73
N GLY A 87 -15.23 -8.07 -5.85
CA GLY A 87 -16.09 -6.98 -6.32
C GLY A 87 -15.92 -5.64 -5.63
N HIS A 88 -15.02 -5.52 -4.64
CA HIS A 88 -14.77 -4.29 -3.89
C HIS A 88 -13.38 -3.66 -4.12
N ALA A 89 -12.50 -4.36 -4.85
CA ALA A 89 -11.19 -3.87 -5.26
C ALA A 89 -10.96 -4.17 -6.74
N ASP A 90 -10.49 -3.17 -7.49
CA ASP A 90 -10.07 -3.34 -8.89
C ASP A 90 -8.55 -3.51 -9.00
N LEU A 91 -8.10 -4.75 -9.10
CA LEU A 91 -6.68 -5.10 -9.27
C LEU A 91 -6.27 -5.23 -10.74
N SER A 92 -7.13 -4.87 -11.70
CA SER A 92 -6.84 -5.04 -13.13
C SER A 92 -5.75 -4.09 -13.64
N ASN A 93 -5.51 -2.97 -12.96
CA ASN A 93 -4.58 -1.92 -13.40
C ASN A 93 -3.46 -1.65 -12.37
N LEU A 94 -2.60 -2.64 -12.16
CA LEU A 94 -1.42 -2.49 -11.29
C LEU A 94 -0.41 -1.46 -11.81
N GLU A 95 -0.38 -1.26 -13.14
CA GLU A 95 0.48 -0.25 -13.78
C GLU A 95 0.11 1.16 -13.37
N TRP A 96 -1.13 1.41 -12.99
CA TRP A 96 -1.55 2.67 -12.38
C TRP A 96 -1.47 2.64 -10.85
N LEU A 97 -1.94 1.56 -10.20
CA LEU A 97 -2.00 1.48 -8.73
C LEU A 97 -0.63 1.61 -8.07
N LEU A 98 0.39 0.88 -8.56
CA LEU A 98 1.70 0.85 -7.91
C LEU A 98 2.44 2.20 -8.02
N PRO A 99 2.48 2.88 -9.19
CA PRO A 99 2.98 4.25 -9.25
C PRO A 99 2.16 5.25 -8.44
N ASN A 100 0.83 5.09 -8.38
CA ASN A 100 -0.02 5.94 -7.56
C ASN A 100 0.30 5.81 -6.07
N TYR A 101 0.51 4.59 -5.53
CA TYR A 101 0.94 4.44 -4.14
C TYR A 101 2.30 5.05 -3.87
N ARG A 102 3.23 5.00 -4.83
CA ARG A 102 4.49 5.73 -4.72
C ARG A 102 4.24 7.23 -4.64
N PHE A 103 3.38 7.77 -5.50
CA PHE A 103 3.00 9.18 -5.47
C PHE A 103 2.42 9.58 -4.11
N VAL A 104 1.47 8.79 -3.58
CA VAL A 104 0.89 8.99 -2.26
C VAL A 104 1.98 8.97 -1.18
N PHE A 105 2.87 7.99 -1.19
CA PHE A 105 3.96 7.91 -0.21
C PHE A 105 4.91 9.11 -0.31
N GLU A 106 5.25 9.57 -1.51
CA GLU A 106 6.17 10.68 -1.69
C GLU A 106 5.54 12.02 -1.30
N ARG A 107 4.30 12.27 -1.73
CA ARG A 107 3.63 13.58 -1.66
C ARG A 107 2.70 13.74 -0.44
N ALA A 108 1.93 12.71 -0.07
CA ALA A 108 0.95 12.82 1.02
C ALA A 108 1.59 12.83 2.42
N ARG A 109 2.93 12.70 2.53
CA ARG A 109 3.67 12.93 3.79
C ARG A 109 3.58 14.36 4.27
N TYR A 110 3.43 15.30 3.34
CA TYR A 110 3.47 16.74 3.61
C TYR A 110 2.29 17.41 2.92
N PHE A 111 1.07 17.17 3.41
CA PHE A 111 -0.15 17.71 2.79
C PHE A 111 -0.14 19.22 2.56
N TYR A 112 0.57 19.97 3.41
CA TYR A 112 0.72 21.41 3.22
C TYR A 112 1.40 21.79 1.90
N GLU A 113 2.21 20.89 1.30
CA GLU A 113 2.85 21.11 -0.02
C GLU A 113 1.85 21.13 -1.18
N PHE A 114 0.64 20.57 -1.02
CA PHE A 114 -0.42 20.67 -2.04
C PHE A 114 -1.07 22.06 -2.06
N TYR A 115 -0.93 22.80 -0.96
CA TYR A 115 -1.54 24.10 -0.75
C TYR A 115 -0.48 25.20 -0.66
N GLU A 116 0.67 25.00 -1.29
CA GLU A 116 1.71 26.04 -1.35
C GLU A 116 1.14 27.32 -1.99
N GLY A 117 1.28 28.44 -1.29
CA GLY A 117 0.72 29.73 -1.70
C GLY A 117 -0.71 29.99 -1.24
N TYR A 118 -1.39 29.02 -0.63
CA TYR A 118 -2.71 29.20 -0.04
C TYR A 118 -2.59 29.59 1.43
N THR A 119 -3.53 30.42 1.88
CA THR A 119 -3.82 30.62 3.30
C THR A 119 -4.67 29.47 3.85
N LEU A 120 -4.70 29.31 5.18
CA LEU A 120 -5.56 28.31 5.83
C LEU A 120 -7.05 28.52 5.53
N GLN A 121 -7.48 29.77 5.31
CA GLN A 121 -8.86 30.07 4.96
C GLN A 121 -9.18 29.57 3.54
N GLU A 122 -8.34 29.88 2.56
CA GLU A 122 -8.51 29.43 1.18
C GLU A 122 -8.51 27.90 1.09
N GLN A 123 -7.62 27.24 1.84
CA GLN A 123 -7.61 25.78 1.95
C GLN A 123 -8.95 25.24 2.50
N SER A 124 -9.51 25.87 3.53
CA SER A 124 -10.79 25.47 4.12
C SER A 124 -11.96 25.68 3.16
N GLU A 125 -11.96 26.78 2.40
CA GLU A 125 -12.97 27.09 1.39
C GLU A 125 -12.91 26.11 0.22
N LEU A 126 -11.71 25.77 -0.26
CA LEU A 126 -11.50 24.75 -1.29
C LEU A 126 -12.01 23.38 -0.83
N GLY A 127 -11.75 22.98 0.41
CA GLY A 127 -12.26 21.74 0.98
C GLY A 127 -13.79 21.68 1.05
N LYS A 128 -14.46 22.79 1.41
CA LYS A 128 -15.93 22.86 1.39
C LYS A 128 -16.48 22.75 -0.02
N PHE A 129 -15.89 23.49 -0.95
CA PHE A 129 -16.27 23.44 -2.36
C PHE A 129 -16.16 22.03 -2.94
N TRP A 130 -15.08 21.31 -2.61
CA TRP A 130 -14.90 19.90 -2.99
C TRP A 130 -16.03 18.99 -2.48
N VAL A 131 -16.44 19.18 -1.22
CA VAL A 131 -17.56 18.44 -0.63
C VAL A 131 -18.88 18.80 -1.32
N ASP A 132 -19.10 20.09 -1.61
CA ASP A 132 -20.31 20.57 -2.29
C ASP A 132 -20.43 20.02 -3.72
N LEU A 133 -19.30 19.75 -4.40
CA LEU A 133 -19.24 19.04 -5.68
C LEU A 133 -19.47 17.53 -5.57
N GLY A 134 -19.68 17.00 -4.37
CA GLY A 134 -19.91 15.58 -4.13
C GLY A 134 -18.63 14.75 -4.02
N SER A 135 -17.48 15.38 -3.81
CA SER A 135 -16.18 14.72 -3.62
C SER A 135 -15.80 13.75 -4.75
N PRO A 136 -15.67 14.23 -6.01
CA PRO A 136 -15.41 13.37 -7.16
C PRO A 136 -14.04 12.68 -7.07
N GLU A 137 -14.01 11.42 -6.64
CA GLU A 137 -12.76 10.69 -6.34
C GLU A 137 -11.72 10.67 -7.48
N HIS A 138 -12.19 10.66 -8.74
CA HIS A 138 -11.33 10.60 -9.92
C HIS A 138 -10.58 11.91 -10.19
N GLU A 139 -11.05 13.02 -9.63
CA GLU A 139 -10.41 14.34 -9.70
C GLU A 139 -9.49 14.62 -8.50
N ALA A 140 -9.46 13.73 -7.49
CA ALA A 140 -8.64 13.94 -6.31
C ALA A 140 -7.14 13.84 -6.64
N ASP A 141 -6.35 14.79 -6.13
CA ASP A 141 -4.88 14.79 -6.26
C ASP A 141 -4.26 13.56 -5.61
N VAL A 142 -4.81 13.12 -4.47
CA VAL A 142 -4.34 11.95 -3.73
C VAL A 142 -5.44 10.89 -3.73
N GLN A 143 -5.17 9.76 -4.36
CA GLN A 143 -6.11 8.63 -4.44
C GLN A 143 -5.56 7.42 -3.70
N TYR A 144 -6.05 7.17 -2.48
CA TYR A 144 -5.49 6.10 -1.63
C TYR A 144 -5.85 4.68 -2.06
N LYS A 145 -6.96 4.48 -2.79
CA LYS A 145 -7.48 3.16 -3.22
C LYS A 145 -7.33 2.09 -2.12
N PRO A 146 -7.96 2.31 -0.95
CA PRO A 146 -7.66 1.57 0.27
C PRO A 146 -8.01 0.08 0.15
N ASN A 147 -9.01 -0.28 -0.66
CA ASN A 147 -9.41 -1.68 -0.84
C ASN A 147 -8.36 -2.43 -1.66
N GLU A 148 -7.93 -1.85 -2.77
CA GLU A 148 -6.87 -2.39 -3.62
C GLU A 148 -5.56 -2.55 -2.86
N LEU A 149 -5.19 -1.54 -2.05
CA LEU A 149 -4.01 -1.59 -1.20
C LEU A 149 -4.11 -2.73 -0.18
N THR A 150 -5.26 -2.87 0.47
CA THR A 150 -5.53 -3.96 1.43
C THR A 150 -5.37 -5.33 0.77
N CYS A 151 -6.05 -5.54 -0.35
CA CYS A 151 -6.00 -6.79 -1.10
C CYS A 151 -4.58 -7.16 -1.52
N LEU A 152 -3.82 -6.20 -2.06
CA LEU A 152 -2.44 -6.43 -2.50
C LEU A 152 -1.51 -6.78 -1.33
N ILE A 153 -1.65 -6.08 -0.19
CA ILE A 153 -0.89 -6.39 1.03
C ILE A 153 -1.20 -7.82 1.50
N ASP A 154 -2.47 -8.19 1.56
CA ASP A 154 -2.87 -9.53 2.01
C ASP A 154 -2.34 -10.63 1.08
N GLY A 155 -2.42 -10.41 -0.24
CA GLY A 155 -1.84 -11.33 -1.23
C GLY A 155 -0.33 -11.47 -1.11
N LEU A 156 0.39 -10.37 -0.94
CA LEU A 156 1.84 -10.37 -0.74
C LEU A 156 2.23 -11.03 0.58
N LEU A 157 1.51 -10.74 1.66
CA LEU A 157 1.77 -11.30 2.98
C LEU A 157 1.60 -12.82 2.96
N ALA A 158 0.50 -13.32 2.40
CA ALA A 158 0.25 -14.74 2.24
C ALA A 158 1.33 -15.41 1.39
N TYR A 159 1.69 -14.79 0.26
CA TYR A 159 2.74 -15.29 -0.61
C TYR A 159 4.08 -15.40 0.13
N VAL A 160 4.54 -14.33 0.78
CA VAL A 160 5.82 -14.30 1.49
C VAL A 160 5.85 -15.31 2.64
N LYS A 161 4.77 -15.43 3.42
CA LYS A 161 4.65 -16.43 4.50
C LYS A 161 4.81 -17.85 3.97
N ARG A 162 4.17 -18.16 2.86
CA ARG A 162 4.29 -19.46 2.19
C ARG A 162 5.73 -19.72 1.73
N GLU A 163 6.36 -18.79 1.03
CA GLU A 163 7.74 -18.96 0.54
C GLU A 163 8.78 -19.09 1.67
N LEU A 164 8.51 -18.48 2.83
CA LEU A 164 9.37 -18.59 4.01
C LEU A 164 9.05 -19.81 4.89
N GLY A 165 7.97 -20.55 4.61
CA GLY A 165 7.53 -21.68 5.42
C GLY A 165 7.01 -21.28 6.80
N VAL A 166 6.41 -20.09 6.91
CA VAL A 166 5.88 -19.52 8.18
C VAL A 166 4.37 -19.73 8.31
N ASP A 167 3.71 -20.38 7.34
CA ASP A 167 2.29 -20.70 7.44
C ASP A 167 2.00 -21.66 8.61
N GLN A 168 1.51 -21.09 9.71
CA GLN A 168 0.61 -21.78 10.64
C GLN A 168 -0.81 -21.39 10.24
N GLY A 169 -1.54 -22.39 9.73
CA GLY A 169 -2.74 -22.18 8.91
C GLY A 169 -3.82 -21.27 9.47
N ALA A 170 -4.44 -20.51 8.57
CA ALA A 170 -5.80 -20.04 8.71
C ALA A 170 -6.65 -20.82 7.70
N ARG A 171 -7.38 -21.83 8.20
CA ARG A 171 -8.65 -22.27 7.61
C ARG A 171 -9.75 -21.44 8.23
#